data_AF-A0A9D5K9H7-F1
#
_entry.id   AF-A0A9D5K9H7-F1
#
_cell.length_a   1.000
_cell.length_b   1.000
_cell.length_c   1.000
_cell.angle_alpha   90.00
_cell.angle_beta   90.00
_cell.angle_gamma   90.00
#
_symmetry.space_group_name_H-M   'P 1'
#
loop_
_entity.id
_entity.type
_entity.pdbx_description
1 polymer ?
#
loop_
_entity_poly.entity_id
_entity_poly.type
_entity_poly.pdbx_seq_one_letter_code
_entity_poly.pdbx_strand_id
1 'polypeptide(L)'
;MKGISYISIFLAITISVIGQSIDELEEFTVTYDEFEEFTVTSIPYHRIPLNSNYGNLYLEPRQVVQGSRTWYWLCLKYIAPEGIYLSYGGRLVFLVDGEKMTLNVNMEGSDWDVSTAGGTAFVHEWAPCRITTTELKKLAFADEAKIRVYGSESYVDGSFTQQSSEMIRLFYDAVVEDKWMGILEERKAEEQARVQAEEKASLEREENARIKREQRLTADSLFVFGVVNNIETAEITEVLQAINVCDSNDWETPAALTTKYDNFLAEEEKATEKRLEKEARRTQLKCCGNITLAIILIAVCGGLLALLSTL
;
A
#
# COMPACT_ATOMS: atom_id res chain seq x y z
N MET A 1 -6.51 39.01 -39.67
CA MET A 1 -6.12 37.89 -40.56
C MET A 1 -4.81 37.34 -40.03
N LYS A 2 -4.87 36.20 -39.33
CA LYS A 2 -4.47 34.86 -39.80
C LYS A 2 -2.98 34.79 -40.19
N GLY A 3 -2.23 34.13 -39.33
CA GLY A 3 -0.82 33.76 -39.45
C GLY A 3 -0.37 33.51 -38.02
N ILE A 4 -0.60 32.32 -37.47
CA ILE A 4 0.30 31.16 -37.56
C ILE A 4 -0.52 29.93 -37.16
N SER A 5 -0.49 28.85 -37.94
CA SER A 5 -0.80 27.48 -37.45
C SER A 5 -0.55 26.45 -38.55
N TYR A 6 0.72 26.10 -38.78
CA TYR A 6 1.07 24.87 -39.51
C TYR A 6 2.35 24.18 -38.97
N ILE A 7 3.10 24.80 -38.05
CA ILE A 7 4.32 24.19 -37.49
C ILE A 7 3.99 23.25 -36.31
N SER A 8 2.88 23.45 -35.60
CA SER A 8 2.51 22.65 -34.43
C SER A 8 1.92 21.28 -34.76
N ILE A 9 1.48 21.05 -36.01
CA ILE A 9 0.88 19.77 -36.41
C ILE A 9 1.96 18.79 -36.89
N PHE A 10 3.08 19.28 -37.44
CA PHE A 10 4.16 18.41 -37.90
C PHE A 10 5.02 17.85 -36.75
N LEU A 11 5.14 18.55 -35.63
CA LEU A 11 5.88 18.05 -34.46
C LEU A 11 5.10 17.00 -33.65
N ALA A 12 3.76 17.02 -33.74
CA ALA A 12 2.90 16.03 -33.08
C ALA A 12 2.82 14.70 -33.86
N ILE A 13 3.08 14.71 -35.17
CA ILE A 13 2.99 13.50 -36.01
C ILE A 13 4.30 12.70 -36.01
N THR A 14 5.44 13.29 -35.67
CA THR A 14 6.72 12.55 -35.53
C THR A 14 6.94 11.88 -34.18
N ILE A 15 6.09 12.12 -33.16
CA ILE A 15 6.18 11.41 -31.87
C ILE A 15 5.30 10.14 -31.87
N SER A 16 4.31 10.02 -32.77
CA SER A 16 3.46 8.83 -32.87
C SER A 16 4.02 7.67 -33.69
N VAL A 17 5.26 7.76 -34.20
CA VAL A 17 5.88 6.66 -35.00
C VAL A 17 7.11 6.04 -34.31
N ILE A 18 7.50 6.52 -33.12
CA ILE A 18 8.57 5.90 -32.30
C ILE A 18 8.04 5.43 -30.93
N GLY A 19 6.74 5.57 -30.69
CA GLY A 19 6.06 5.17 -29.45
C GLY A 19 5.24 3.89 -29.57
N GLN A 20 5.67 2.88 -30.35
CA GLN A 20 5.32 1.50 -29.97
C GLN A 20 6.26 1.14 -28.83
N SER A 21 5.91 1.65 -27.65
CA SER A 21 6.59 1.35 -26.41
C SER A 21 6.55 -0.16 -26.19
N ILE A 22 7.71 -0.65 -25.77
CA ILE A 22 7.96 -1.98 -25.23
C ILE A 22 7.34 -2.01 -23.82
N ASP A 23 6.03 -1.74 -23.70
CA ASP A 23 5.32 -1.56 -22.42
C ASP A 23 4.33 -2.69 -22.08
N GLU A 24 4.36 -3.79 -22.82
CA GLU A 24 3.72 -5.05 -22.40
C GLU A 24 4.76 -6.18 -22.37
N LEU A 25 5.87 -5.97 -21.65
CA LEU A 25 6.61 -7.14 -21.12
C LEU A 25 5.77 -7.66 -19.95
N GLU A 26 5.02 -8.71 -20.24
CA GLU A 26 4.08 -9.39 -19.35
C GLU A 26 4.66 -9.59 -17.95
N GLU A 27 3.87 -9.24 -16.92
CA GLU A 27 4.25 -9.43 -15.52
C GLU A 27 4.54 -10.91 -15.25
N PHE A 28 5.67 -11.18 -14.59
CA PHE A 28 5.97 -12.50 -14.07
C PHE A 28 4.81 -13.00 -13.20
N THR A 29 4.34 -14.21 -13.47
CA THR A 29 3.38 -14.88 -12.61
C THR A 29 4.15 -15.72 -11.61
N VAL A 30 3.94 -15.45 -10.32
CA VAL A 30 4.46 -16.28 -9.22
C VAL A 30 3.28 -16.95 -8.54
N THR A 31 3.24 -18.28 -8.58
CA THR A 31 2.20 -19.08 -7.91
C THR A 31 2.86 -19.94 -6.83
N TYR A 32 2.31 -19.91 -5.63
CA TYR A 32 2.73 -20.75 -4.51
C TYR A 32 1.67 -21.81 -4.25
N ASP A 33 2.07 -23.09 -4.26
CA ASP A 33 1.21 -24.18 -3.83
C ASP A 33 1.53 -24.51 -2.37
N GLU A 34 0.59 -24.19 -1.48
CA GLU A 34 0.74 -24.39 -0.03
C GLU A 34 0.73 -25.86 0.38
N PHE A 35 0.21 -26.76 -0.46
CA PHE A 35 0.08 -28.20 -0.14
C PHE A 35 1.29 -29.00 -0.58
N GLU A 36 1.87 -28.66 -1.73
CA GLU A 36 3.03 -29.38 -2.29
C GLU A 36 4.37 -28.67 -2.02
N GLU A 37 4.32 -27.51 -1.32
CA GLU A 37 5.47 -26.69 -0.92
C GLU A 37 6.40 -26.33 -2.09
N PHE A 38 5.82 -26.04 -3.26
CA PHE A 38 6.57 -25.54 -4.41
C PHE A 38 6.11 -24.15 -4.85
N THR A 39 7.07 -23.39 -5.38
CA THR A 39 6.83 -22.09 -6.03
C THR A 39 7.06 -22.23 -7.52
N VAL A 40 6.13 -21.73 -8.32
CA VAL A 40 6.25 -21.62 -9.78
C VAL A 40 6.41 -20.16 -10.14
N THR A 41 7.47 -19.84 -10.88
CA THR A 41 7.67 -18.53 -11.51
C THR A 41 7.62 -18.70 -13.01
N SER A 42 6.81 -17.92 -13.72
CA SER A 42 6.72 -17.98 -15.17
C SER A 42 6.49 -16.62 -15.81
N ILE A 43 6.78 -16.51 -17.11
CA ILE A 43 6.25 -15.43 -17.95
C ILE A 43 5.13 -16.05 -18.78
N PRO A 44 3.94 -15.42 -18.88
CA PRO A 44 2.79 -15.96 -19.61
C PRO A 44 3.07 -16.40 -21.05
N TYR A 45 2.12 -17.15 -21.60
CA TYR A 45 2.22 -17.76 -22.93
C TYR A 45 2.41 -16.73 -24.04
N HIS A 46 3.58 -16.75 -24.68
CA HIS A 46 3.81 -15.98 -25.88
C HIS A 46 3.58 -16.82 -27.15
N ARG A 47 2.88 -16.23 -28.12
CA ARG A 47 2.53 -16.90 -29.37
C ARG A 47 3.76 -17.05 -30.28
N ILE A 48 4.00 -18.26 -30.75
CA ILE A 48 4.95 -18.57 -31.82
C ILE A 48 4.19 -18.68 -33.14
N PRO A 49 4.45 -17.81 -34.13
CA PRO A 49 3.88 -17.93 -35.45
C PRO A 49 4.27 -19.26 -36.09
N LEU A 50 3.24 -20.00 -36.53
CA LEU A 50 3.41 -21.24 -37.27
C LEU A 50 3.50 -20.96 -38.77
N ASN A 51 4.25 -21.81 -39.47
CA ASN A 51 4.31 -21.81 -40.93
C ASN A 51 3.02 -22.38 -41.56
N SER A 52 2.22 -23.12 -40.78
CA SER A 52 0.88 -23.57 -41.16
C SER A 52 -0.18 -22.54 -40.70
N ASN A 53 -1.27 -22.44 -41.46
CA ASN A 53 -2.46 -21.68 -41.04
C ASN A 53 -3.34 -22.47 -40.04
N TYR A 54 -2.87 -23.63 -39.59
CA TYR A 54 -3.61 -24.56 -38.77
C TYR A 54 -3.09 -24.47 -37.34
N GLY A 55 -3.80 -23.68 -36.52
CA GLY A 55 -3.59 -23.60 -35.09
C GLY A 55 -2.70 -22.45 -34.61
N ASN A 56 -2.50 -22.41 -33.30
CA ASN A 56 -1.64 -21.47 -32.60
C ASN A 56 -0.76 -22.24 -31.63
N LEU A 57 0.54 -21.96 -31.68
CA LEU A 57 1.51 -22.49 -30.73
C LEU A 57 1.89 -21.37 -29.77
N TYR A 58 1.97 -21.71 -28.49
CA TYR A 58 2.43 -20.81 -27.45
C TYR A 58 3.53 -21.47 -26.63
N LEU A 59 4.45 -20.65 -26.14
CA LEU A 59 5.55 -21.05 -25.26
C LEU A 59 5.49 -20.26 -23.96
N GLU A 60 5.72 -20.95 -22.86
CA GLU A 60 5.79 -20.38 -21.51
C GLU A 60 7.01 -20.96 -20.79
N PRO A 61 8.05 -20.16 -20.50
CA PRO A 61 9.15 -20.60 -19.64
C PRO A 61 8.70 -20.59 -18.17
N ARG A 62 9.00 -21.67 -17.43
CA ARG A 62 8.69 -21.81 -16.01
C ARG A 62 9.90 -22.24 -15.20
N GLN A 63 10.00 -21.74 -13.97
CA GLN A 63 10.86 -22.25 -12.92
C GLN A 63 9.96 -22.85 -11.84
N VAL A 64 10.31 -24.05 -11.38
CA VAL A 64 9.67 -24.70 -10.24
C VAL A 64 10.72 -24.90 -9.15
N VAL A 65 10.48 -24.33 -7.97
CA VAL A 65 11.36 -24.44 -6.80
C VAL A 65 10.63 -25.23 -5.72
N GLN A 66 11.24 -26.32 -5.23
CA GLN A 66 10.74 -27.13 -4.12
C GLN A 66 11.90 -27.44 -3.16
N GLY A 67 11.88 -26.82 -1.98
CA GLY A 67 13.00 -26.86 -1.05
C GLY A 67 14.31 -26.35 -1.71
N SER A 68 15.34 -27.19 -1.75
CA SER A 68 16.63 -26.88 -2.40
C SER A 68 16.70 -27.28 -3.87
N ARG A 69 15.63 -27.81 -4.44
CA ARG A 69 15.59 -28.29 -5.82
C ARG A 69 14.93 -27.26 -6.71
N THR A 70 15.56 -27.01 -7.85
CA THR A 70 15.04 -26.11 -8.88
C THR A 70 14.99 -26.82 -10.22
N TRP A 71 13.87 -26.67 -10.91
CA TRP A 71 13.64 -27.21 -12.24
C TRP A 71 13.20 -26.11 -13.18
N TYR A 72 13.62 -26.20 -14.43
CA TYR A 72 13.20 -25.30 -15.50
C TYR A 72 12.43 -26.08 -16.54
N TRP A 73 11.33 -25.49 -16.98
CA TRP A 73 10.43 -26.06 -17.97
C TRP A 73 10.17 -25.06 -19.06
N LEU A 74 10.04 -25.57 -20.27
CA LEU A 74 9.43 -24.86 -21.38
C LEU A 74 8.09 -25.53 -21.66
N CYS A 75 7.02 -24.89 -21.22
CA CYS A 75 5.66 -25.37 -21.38
C CYS A 75 5.13 -24.93 -22.74
N LEU A 76 4.58 -25.88 -23.48
CA LEU A 76 3.89 -25.58 -24.73
C LEU A 76 2.40 -25.66 -24.54
N LYS A 77 1.72 -24.78 -25.25
CA LYS A 77 0.29 -24.88 -25.51
C LYS A 77 0.05 -24.84 -27.02
N TYR A 78 -0.58 -25.86 -27.57
CA TYR A 78 -1.03 -25.88 -28.95
C TYR A 78 -2.55 -25.85 -29.00
N ILE A 79 -3.13 -24.96 -29.81
CA ILE A 79 -4.58 -24.80 -29.94
C ILE A 79 -4.95 -24.88 -31.42
N ALA A 80 -5.73 -25.88 -31.81
CA ALA A 80 -6.15 -26.06 -33.20
C ALA A 80 -7.46 -26.85 -33.33
N PRO A 81 -8.15 -26.76 -34.49
CA PRO A 81 -9.31 -27.62 -34.77
C PRO A 81 -8.96 -29.12 -34.81
N GLU A 82 -7.73 -29.44 -35.20
CA GLU A 82 -7.20 -30.80 -35.24
C GLU A 82 -5.97 -30.86 -34.32
N GLY A 83 -5.98 -31.83 -33.40
CA GLY A 83 -4.86 -32.07 -32.50
C GLY A 83 -3.66 -32.69 -33.24
N ILE A 84 -2.46 -32.46 -32.71
CA ILE A 84 -1.25 -33.19 -33.09
C ILE A 84 -0.97 -34.35 -32.11
N TYR A 85 -1.65 -34.36 -30.97
CA TYR A 85 -1.56 -35.32 -29.87
C TYR A 85 -0.11 -35.54 -29.42
N LEU A 86 0.40 -34.58 -28.65
CA LEU A 86 1.70 -34.66 -27.98
C LEU A 86 1.69 -35.85 -27.00
N SER A 87 2.39 -36.92 -27.38
CA SER A 87 2.47 -38.17 -26.61
C SER A 87 3.83 -38.33 -25.92
N TYR A 88 3.94 -39.30 -25.01
CA TYR A 88 5.20 -39.66 -24.35
C TYR A 88 6.29 -39.99 -25.36
N GLY A 89 7.47 -39.36 -25.21
CA GLY A 89 8.56 -39.51 -26.17
C GLY A 89 8.38 -38.67 -27.44
N GLY A 90 7.32 -37.85 -27.51
CA GLY A 90 7.24 -36.70 -28.39
C GLY A 90 8.46 -35.80 -28.21
N ARG A 91 8.87 -35.17 -29.31
CA ARG A 91 10.12 -34.39 -29.36
C ARG A 91 9.83 -32.97 -29.80
N LEU A 92 10.39 -32.05 -29.04
CA LEU A 92 10.59 -30.70 -29.51
C LEU A 92 11.97 -30.61 -30.11
N VAL A 93 12.03 -30.12 -31.33
CA VAL A 93 13.28 -29.86 -32.00
C VAL A 93 13.39 -28.37 -32.22
N PHE A 94 14.42 -27.78 -31.63
CA PHE A 94 14.83 -26.42 -31.91
C PHE A 94 16.00 -26.42 -32.88
N LEU A 95 16.01 -25.47 -33.80
CA LEU A 95 17.18 -25.09 -34.56
C LEU A 95 17.58 -23.70 -34.08
N VAL A 96 18.66 -23.63 -33.30
CA VAL A 96 19.15 -22.43 -32.64
C VAL A 96 20.49 -22.07 -33.27
N ASP A 97 20.55 -20.97 -34.01
CA ASP A 97 21.73 -20.54 -34.77
C ASP A 97 22.32 -21.65 -35.67
N GLY A 98 21.45 -22.48 -36.24
CA GLY A 98 21.82 -23.63 -37.07
C GLY A 98 22.22 -24.89 -36.29
N GLU A 99 22.30 -24.85 -34.95
CA GLU A 99 22.52 -26.02 -34.10
C GLU A 99 21.19 -26.68 -33.71
N LYS A 100 21.11 -28.00 -33.84
CA LYS A 100 19.93 -28.76 -33.43
C LYS A 100 19.95 -29.03 -31.92
N MET A 101 18.92 -28.55 -31.23
CA MET A 101 18.62 -28.88 -29.84
C MET A 101 17.33 -29.69 -29.77
N THR A 102 17.27 -30.72 -28.93
CA THR A 102 16.08 -31.59 -28.82
C THR A 102 15.67 -31.72 -27.36
N LEU A 103 14.44 -31.34 -27.06
CA LEU A 103 13.82 -31.52 -25.74
C LEU A 103 12.78 -32.64 -25.82
N ASN A 104 12.75 -33.48 -24.80
CA ASN A 104 11.74 -34.53 -24.69
C ASN A 104 10.54 -33.99 -23.92
N VAL A 105 9.33 -34.30 -24.41
CA VAL A 105 8.09 -34.01 -23.70
C VAL A 105 8.02 -34.87 -22.45
N ASN A 106 7.76 -34.25 -21.29
CA ASN A 106 7.51 -34.99 -20.07
C ASN A 106 6.02 -35.37 -19.99
N MET A 107 5.75 -36.66 -19.78
CA MET A 107 4.38 -37.16 -19.68
C MET A 107 3.69 -36.72 -18.41
N GLU A 108 4.43 -36.68 -17.30
CA GLU A 108 3.90 -36.26 -16.00
C GLU A 108 3.61 -34.76 -16.09
N GLY A 109 2.38 -34.42 -16.47
CA GLY A 109 1.90 -33.05 -16.67
C GLY A 109 1.53 -32.68 -18.10
N SER A 110 1.62 -33.61 -19.07
CA SER A 110 0.98 -33.39 -20.38
C SER A 110 -0.53 -33.65 -20.27
N ASP A 111 -1.34 -32.76 -20.82
CA ASP A 111 -2.81 -32.86 -20.80
C ASP A 111 -3.41 -32.29 -22.08
N TRP A 112 -4.65 -32.64 -22.38
CA TRP A 112 -5.40 -32.04 -23.47
C TRP A 112 -6.88 -31.90 -23.12
N ASP A 113 -7.46 -30.81 -23.61
CA ASP A 113 -8.87 -30.51 -23.45
C ASP A 113 -9.49 -30.05 -24.77
N VAL A 114 -10.83 -30.11 -24.86
CA VAL A 114 -11.56 -29.68 -26.05
C VAL A 114 -12.52 -28.58 -25.67
N SER A 115 -12.44 -27.47 -26.39
CA SER A 115 -13.37 -26.36 -26.28
C SER A 115 -14.16 -26.21 -27.58
N THR A 116 -15.33 -25.58 -27.53
CA THR A 116 -16.10 -25.25 -28.73
C THR A 116 -16.28 -23.73 -28.83
N ALA A 117 -15.91 -23.16 -29.98
CA ALA A 117 -16.13 -21.75 -30.27
C ALA A 117 -16.74 -21.60 -31.67
N GLY A 118 -17.87 -20.90 -31.77
CA GLY A 118 -18.55 -20.68 -33.05
C GLY A 118 -18.98 -21.96 -33.77
N GLY A 119 -19.29 -23.04 -33.03
CA GLY A 119 -19.64 -24.34 -33.60
C GLY A 119 -18.45 -25.18 -34.09
N THR A 120 -17.22 -24.67 -33.95
CA THR A 120 -15.99 -25.42 -34.23
C THR A 120 -15.37 -25.93 -32.94
N ALA A 121 -14.99 -27.21 -32.90
CA ALA A 121 -14.23 -27.77 -31.80
C ALA A 121 -12.75 -27.41 -31.95
N PHE A 122 -12.10 -27.06 -30.84
CA PHE A 122 -10.67 -26.78 -30.75
C PHE A 122 -10.06 -27.67 -29.68
N VAL A 123 -9.05 -28.44 -30.07
CA VAL A 123 -8.19 -29.20 -29.18
C VAL A 123 -7.13 -28.25 -28.62
N HIS A 124 -6.98 -28.25 -27.30
CA HIS A 124 -5.92 -27.58 -26.57
C HIS A 124 -5.00 -28.65 -26.02
N GLU A 125 -3.73 -28.61 -26.37
CA GLU A 125 -2.73 -29.57 -25.93
C GLU A 125 -1.64 -28.85 -25.15
N TRP A 126 -1.29 -29.42 -24.00
CA TRP A 126 -0.33 -28.87 -23.07
C TRP A 126 0.79 -29.87 -22.84
N ALA A 127 2.04 -29.41 -22.96
CA ALA A 127 3.21 -30.28 -22.82
C ALA A 127 4.34 -29.56 -22.08
N PRO A 128 4.64 -29.92 -20.82
CA PRO A 128 5.82 -29.43 -20.13
C PRO A 128 7.07 -30.17 -20.64
N CYS A 129 8.09 -29.42 -21.09
CA CYS A 129 9.37 -29.98 -21.51
C CYS A 129 10.48 -29.50 -20.58
N ARG A 130 11.22 -30.44 -19.98
CA ARG A 130 12.33 -30.06 -19.11
C ARG A 130 13.44 -29.45 -19.93
N ILE A 131 13.97 -28.32 -19.48
CA ILE A 131 15.06 -27.62 -20.13
C ILE A 131 16.18 -27.34 -19.11
N THR A 132 17.43 -27.51 -19.51
CA THR A 132 18.57 -27.13 -18.67
C THR A 132 18.85 -25.63 -18.76
N THR A 133 19.56 -25.08 -17.79
CA THR A 133 19.97 -23.67 -17.82
C THR A 133 20.86 -23.36 -19.02
N THR A 134 21.73 -24.29 -19.43
CA THR A 134 22.57 -24.15 -20.64
C THR A 134 21.75 -24.08 -21.92
N GLU A 135 20.75 -24.96 -22.07
CA GLU A 135 19.84 -24.97 -23.23
C GLU A 135 18.97 -23.72 -23.26
N LEU A 136 18.47 -23.29 -22.10
CA LEU A 136 17.70 -22.07 -21.96
C LEU A 136 18.55 -20.83 -22.27
N LYS A 137 19.81 -20.79 -21.85
CA LYS A 137 20.77 -19.73 -22.22
C LYS A 137 20.97 -19.68 -23.73
N LYS A 138 21.18 -20.84 -24.37
CA LYS A 138 21.31 -20.90 -25.84
C LYS A 138 20.09 -20.30 -26.53
N LEU A 139 18.89 -20.64 -26.07
CA LEU A 139 17.65 -20.11 -26.65
C LEU A 139 17.46 -18.61 -26.38
N ALA A 140 17.83 -18.13 -25.19
CA ALA A 140 17.70 -16.73 -24.76
C ALA A 140 18.58 -15.75 -25.57
N PHE A 141 19.75 -16.20 -26.01
CA PHE A 141 20.73 -15.36 -26.71
C PHE A 141 20.97 -15.78 -28.15
N ALA A 142 20.04 -16.56 -28.72
CA ALA A 142 20.08 -16.93 -30.12
C ALA A 142 19.83 -15.71 -31.01
N ASP A 143 20.57 -15.63 -32.13
CA ASP A 143 20.25 -14.68 -33.19
C ASP A 143 19.03 -15.17 -33.99
N GLU A 144 18.92 -16.49 -34.18
CA GLU A 144 17.81 -17.14 -34.86
C GLU A 144 17.38 -18.43 -34.13
N ALA A 145 16.08 -18.55 -33.85
CA ALA A 145 15.50 -19.77 -33.29
C ALA A 145 14.26 -20.23 -34.08
N LYS A 146 14.26 -21.49 -34.47
CA LYS A 146 13.10 -22.17 -35.06
C LYS A 146 12.68 -23.34 -34.20
N ILE A 147 11.39 -23.63 -34.17
CA ILE A 147 10.83 -24.75 -33.43
C ILE A 147 10.07 -25.67 -34.37
N ARG A 148 10.21 -26.97 -34.15
CA ARG A 148 9.36 -28.00 -34.70
C ARG A 148 8.88 -28.93 -33.60
N VAL A 149 7.57 -29.07 -33.51
CA VAL A 149 6.89 -29.90 -32.51
C VAL A 149 6.34 -31.13 -33.21
N TYR A 150 6.78 -32.31 -32.78
CA TYR A 150 6.33 -33.59 -33.32
C TYR A 150 5.28 -34.22 -32.41
N GLY A 151 4.09 -34.44 -32.97
CA GLY A 151 3.02 -35.22 -32.36
C GLY A 151 3.00 -36.67 -32.85
N SER A 152 1.95 -37.43 -32.48
CA SER A 152 1.80 -38.83 -32.90
C SER A 152 1.53 -38.99 -34.39
N GLU A 153 0.79 -38.04 -34.99
CA GLU A 153 0.28 -38.16 -36.37
C GLU A 153 0.84 -37.09 -37.32
N SER A 154 1.36 -35.99 -36.80
CA SER A 154 1.82 -34.86 -37.60
C SER A 154 2.89 -34.03 -36.87
N TYR A 155 3.37 -32.97 -37.52
CA TYR A 155 4.23 -31.98 -36.89
C TYR A 155 3.79 -30.57 -37.28
N VAL A 156 4.11 -29.62 -36.42
CA VAL A 156 4.00 -28.19 -36.71
C VAL A 156 5.37 -27.53 -36.54
N ASP A 157 5.65 -26.53 -37.36
CA ASP A 157 6.88 -25.76 -37.26
C ASP A 157 6.62 -24.26 -37.34
N GLY A 158 7.48 -23.50 -36.67
CA GLY A 158 7.38 -22.07 -36.53
C GLY A 158 8.75 -21.44 -36.28
N SER A 159 8.78 -20.12 -36.33
CA SER A 159 10.00 -19.33 -36.08
C SER A 159 9.74 -18.36 -34.94
N PHE A 160 10.76 -18.15 -34.11
CA PHE A 160 10.70 -17.18 -33.05
C PHE A 160 10.62 -15.78 -33.65
N THR A 161 9.73 -14.97 -33.10
CA THR A 161 9.73 -13.53 -33.30
C THR A 161 10.73 -12.88 -32.35
N GLN A 162 11.03 -11.60 -32.58
CA GLN A 162 11.80 -10.78 -31.63
C GLN A 162 11.16 -10.81 -30.24
N GLN A 163 9.84 -10.63 -30.14
CA GLN A 163 9.12 -10.67 -28.87
C GLN A 163 9.25 -12.02 -28.14
N SER A 164 9.10 -13.14 -28.86
CA SER A 164 9.27 -14.47 -28.24
C SER A 164 10.70 -14.71 -27.75
N SER A 165 11.70 -14.16 -28.43
CA SER A 165 13.11 -14.26 -28.04
C SER A 165 13.40 -13.38 -26.82
N GLU A 166 12.87 -12.16 -26.81
CA GLU A 166 12.94 -11.23 -25.68
C GLU A 166 12.28 -11.80 -24.42
N MET A 167 11.14 -12.49 -24.56
CA MET A 167 10.49 -13.18 -23.43
C MET A 167 11.40 -14.27 -22.82
N ILE A 168 11.99 -15.15 -23.63
CA ILE A 168 12.92 -16.19 -23.11
C ILE A 168 14.15 -15.54 -22.46
N ARG A 169 14.67 -14.47 -23.07
CA ARG A 169 15.81 -13.72 -22.53
C ARG A 169 15.48 -13.05 -21.21
N LEU A 170 14.33 -12.37 -21.12
CA LEU A 170 13.86 -11.74 -19.88
C LEU A 170 13.74 -12.79 -18.78
N PHE A 171 13.13 -13.94 -19.07
CA PHE A 171 13.01 -15.02 -18.11
C PHE A 171 14.39 -15.53 -17.66
N TYR A 172 15.33 -15.75 -18.58
CA TYR A 172 16.67 -16.22 -18.24
C TYR A 172 17.44 -15.21 -17.38
N ASP A 173 17.49 -13.94 -17.79
CA ASP A 173 18.20 -12.87 -17.07
C ASP A 173 17.63 -12.65 -15.66
N ALA A 174 16.31 -12.74 -15.54
CA ALA A 174 15.59 -12.63 -14.27
C ALA A 174 15.84 -13.86 -13.38
N VAL A 175 15.34 -15.00 -13.83
CA VAL A 175 15.04 -16.15 -12.98
C VAL A 175 16.21 -17.11 -12.87
N VAL A 176 17.11 -17.12 -13.87
CA VAL A 176 18.25 -18.05 -13.94
C VAL A 176 19.56 -17.39 -13.52
N GLU A 177 19.84 -16.17 -14.00
CA GLU A 177 21.05 -15.42 -13.61
C GLU A 177 20.88 -14.61 -12.31
N ASP A 178 19.82 -14.90 -11.55
CA ASP A 178 19.65 -14.47 -10.15
C ASP A 178 19.49 -12.96 -9.94
N LYS A 179 19.23 -12.18 -11.01
CA LYS A 179 18.89 -10.76 -10.88
C LYS A 179 17.53 -10.58 -10.18
N TRP A 180 16.59 -11.51 -10.38
CA TRP A 180 15.24 -11.37 -9.83
C TRP A 180 15.14 -11.70 -8.35
N MET A 181 16.00 -12.58 -7.81
CA MET A 181 16.03 -12.82 -6.35
C MET A 181 16.54 -11.60 -5.60
N GLY A 182 17.57 -10.92 -6.12
CA GLY A 182 17.99 -9.62 -5.59
C GLY A 182 16.89 -8.56 -5.67
N ILE A 183 16.16 -8.49 -6.79
CA ILE A 183 15.03 -7.56 -6.98
C ILE A 183 13.85 -7.91 -6.05
N LEU A 184 13.57 -9.19 -5.82
CA LEU A 184 12.52 -9.64 -4.89
C LEU A 184 12.86 -9.34 -3.45
N GLU A 185 14.11 -9.55 -3.04
CA GLU A 185 14.59 -9.22 -1.70
C GLU A 185 14.57 -7.71 -1.46
N GLU A 186 14.98 -6.92 -2.45
CA GLU A 186 14.90 -5.45 -2.41
C GLU A 186 13.44 -4.98 -2.30
N ARG A 187 12.52 -5.51 -3.12
CA ARG A 187 11.09 -5.16 -3.03
C ARG A 187 10.44 -5.60 -1.73
N LYS A 188 10.78 -6.78 -1.20
CA LYS A 188 10.31 -7.23 0.13
C LYS A 188 10.83 -6.31 1.23
N ALA A 189 12.09 -5.87 1.14
CA ALA A 189 12.68 -4.94 2.09
C ALA A 189 12.04 -3.54 2.01
N GLU A 190 11.77 -3.03 0.80
CA GLU A 190 11.07 -1.76 0.58
C GLU A 190 9.65 -1.79 1.15
N GLU A 191 8.90 -2.87 0.90
CA GLU A 191 7.54 -3.02 1.40
C GLU A 191 7.51 -3.13 2.94
N GLN A 192 8.44 -3.89 3.53
CA GLN A 192 8.59 -3.94 4.99
C GLN A 192 8.96 -2.57 5.57
N ALA A 193 9.85 -1.83 4.92
CA ALA A 193 10.22 -0.49 5.36
C ALA A 193 9.03 0.48 5.26
N ARG A 194 8.20 0.37 4.22
CA ARG A 194 6.98 1.17 4.07
C ARG A 194 5.98 0.87 5.19
N VAL A 195 5.70 -0.40 5.45
CA VAL A 195 4.79 -0.82 6.53
C VAL A 195 5.28 -0.34 7.89
N GLN A 196 6.58 -0.48 8.18
CA GLN A 196 7.18 0.02 9.43
C GLN A 196 7.10 1.55 9.53
N ALA A 197 7.30 2.27 8.43
CA ALA A 197 7.18 3.73 8.40
C ALA A 197 5.73 4.20 8.62
N GLU A 198 4.76 3.50 8.04
CA GLU A 198 3.33 3.78 8.26
C GLU A 198 2.90 3.49 9.69
N GLU A 199 3.34 2.37 10.27
CA GLU A 199 3.07 2.01 11.66
C GLU A 199 3.64 3.06 12.61
N LYS A 200 4.92 3.43 12.42
CA LYS A 200 5.58 4.49 13.19
C LYS A 200 4.86 5.84 13.04
N ALA A 201 4.47 6.22 11.83
CA ALA A 201 3.73 7.47 11.60
C ALA A 201 2.34 7.45 12.25
N SER A 202 1.68 6.28 12.33
CA SER A 202 0.40 6.15 13.01
C SER A 202 0.55 6.31 14.53
N LEU A 203 1.56 5.70 15.13
CA LEU A 203 1.90 5.83 16.55
C LEU A 203 2.24 7.27 16.92
N GLU A 204 3.06 7.96 16.11
CA GLU A 204 3.38 9.38 16.32
C GLU A 204 2.14 10.28 16.22
N ARG A 205 1.18 9.97 15.34
CA ARG A 205 -0.09 10.71 15.26
C ARG A 205 -0.95 10.49 16.51
N GLU A 206 -1.02 9.26 17.01
CA GLU A 206 -1.75 8.94 18.24
C GLU A 206 -1.15 9.62 19.47
N GLU A 207 0.18 9.58 19.60
CA GLU A 207 0.89 10.24 20.70
C GLU A 207 0.69 11.76 20.67
N ASN A 208 0.84 12.40 19.51
CA ASN A 208 0.58 13.83 19.36
C ASN A 208 -0.89 14.19 19.65
N ALA A 209 -1.83 13.33 19.26
CA ALA A 209 -3.24 13.52 19.60
C ALA A 209 -3.48 13.38 21.12
N ARG A 210 -2.79 12.46 21.79
CA ARG A 210 -2.84 12.31 23.25
C ARG A 210 -2.30 13.55 23.97
N ILE A 211 -1.10 14.00 23.59
CA ILE A 211 -0.47 15.22 24.14
C ILE A 211 -1.41 16.42 23.96
N LYS A 212 -2.02 16.58 22.77
CA LYS A 212 -2.94 17.68 22.50
C LYS A 212 -4.23 17.59 23.33
N ARG A 213 -4.71 16.39 23.65
CA ARG A 213 -5.86 16.18 24.57
C ARG A 213 -5.48 16.52 26.01
N GLU A 214 -4.32 16.06 26.47
CA GLU A 214 -3.78 16.38 27.79
C GLU A 214 -3.60 17.90 27.96
N GLN A 215 -3.02 18.58 26.96
CA GLN A 215 -2.87 20.04 26.95
C GLN A 215 -4.21 20.79 26.99
N ARG A 216 -5.27 20.27 26.33
CA ARG A 216 -6.61 20.87 26.42
C ARG A 216 -7.22 20.71 27.81
N LEU A 217 -7.09 19.53 28.41
CA LEU A 217 -7.58 19.28 29.76
C LEU A 217 -6.89 20.17 30.82
N THR A 218 -5.61 20.50 30.63
CA THR A 218 -4.90 21.46 31.49
C THR A 218 -5.24 22.92 31.18
N ALA A 219 -5.65 23.25 29.95
CA ALA A 219 -6.04 24.62 29.59
C ALA A 219 -7.48 24.96 30.04
N ASP A 220 -8.36 23.97 30.12
CA ASP A 220 -9.77 24.12 30.52
C ASP A 220 -9.98 23.98 32.05
N SER A 221 -8.92 23.94 32.86
CA SER A 221 -9.05 23.91 34.32
C SER A 221 -9.52 25.28 34.85
N LEU A 222 -10.83 25.38 35.07
CA LEU A 222 -11.49 26.50 35.70
C LEU A 222 -11.21 26.49 37.21
N PHE A 223 -10.54 27.51 37.72
CA PHE A 223 -10.28 27.63 39.17
C PHE A 223 -11.41 28.42 39.81
N VAL A 224 -12.23 27.73 40.62
CA VAL A 224 -13.26 28.36 41.45
C VAL A 224 -12.71 28.53 42.86
N PHE A 225 -12.63 29.76 43.34
CA PHE A 225 -12.26 30.04 44.73
C PHE A 225 -13.22 31.06 45.35
N GLY A 226 -13.64 30.79 46.58
CA GLY A 226 -14.46 31.69 47.37
C GLY A 226 -13.58 32.60 48.22
N VAL A 227 -13.82 33.90 48.16
CA VAL A 227 -13.25 34.88 49.10
C VAL A 227 -14.34 35.25 50.09
N VAL A 228 -14.08 35.06 51.38
CA VAL A 228 -14.98 35.44 52.47
C VAL A 228 -14.41 36.68 53.14
N ASN A 229 -15.14 37.80 53.06
CA ASN A 229 -14.78 39.02 53.76
C ASN A 229 -15.75 39.23 54.92
N ASN A 230 -15.20 39.35 56.13
CA ASN A 230 -15.94 39.81 57.29
C ASN A 230 -15.86 41.34 57.36
N ILE A 231 -17.01 42.00 57.33
CA ILE A 231 -17.08 43.44 57.50
C ILE A 231 -17.62 43.70 58.91
N GLU A 232 -16.77 44.24 59.78
CA GLU A 232 -17.18 44.73 61.09
C GLU A 232 -17.50 46.22 60.97
N THR A 233 -18.78 46.58 61.15
CA THR A 233 -19.17 47.97 61.39
C THR A 233 -19.81 48.08 62.77
N ALA A 234 -19.81 49.28 63.36
CA ALA A 234 -20.17 49.52 64.75
C ALA A 234 -21.60 49.10 65.15
N GLU A 235 -22.48 48.74 64.21
CA GLU A 235 -23.86 48.32 64.50
C GLU A 235 -24.31 47.01 63.83
N ILE A 236 -23.56 46.41 62.89
CA ILE A 236 -23.90 45.10 62.27
C ILE A 236 -22.63 44.34 61.83
N THR A 237 -22.58 43.03 62.09
CA THR A 237 -21.62 42.10 61.50
C THR A 237 -22.23 41.45 60.26
N GLU A 238 -21.67 41.68 59.08
CA GLU A 238 -22.14 41.04 57.83
C GLU A 238 -21.02 40.20 57.21
N VAL A 239 -21.38 39.00 56.75
CA VAL A 239 -20.47 38.12 56.00
C VAL A 239 -20.82 38.22 54.53
N LEU A 240 -19.86 38.72 53.74
CA LEU A 240 -19.96 38.75 52.28
C LEU A 240 -19.09 37.63 51.71
N GLN A 241 -19.75 36.65 51.09
CA GLN A 241 -19.07 35.62 50.31
C GLN A 241 -19.11 36.03 48.84
N ALA A 242 -17.92 36.19 48.26
CA ALA A 242 -17.73 36.44 46.85
C ALA A 242 -17.13 35.18 46.21
N ILE A 243 -17.87 34.53 45.31
CA ILE A 243 -17.34 33.42 44.52
C ILE A 243 -16.73 34.04 43.25
N ASN A 244 -15.42 33.85 43.08
CA ASN A 244 -14.70 34.28 41.89
C ASN A 244 -14.31 33.05 41.07
N VAL A 245 -14.55 33.12 39.77
CA VAL A 245 -14.18 32.09 38.79
C VAL A 245 -13.09 32.68 37.94
N CYS A 246 -11.87 32.15 37.96
CA CYS A 246 -10.78 32.69 37.14
C CYS A 246 -10.44 31.74 36.01
N ASP A 247 -10.37 32.27 34.79
CA ASP A 247 -9.71 31.61 33.67
C ASP A 247 -8.21 31.89 33.76
N SER A 248 -7.42 30.83 33.81
CA SER A 248 -5.97 30.92 33.94
C SER A 248 -5.28 31.49 32.68
N ASN A 249 -5.95 31.49 31.53
CA ASN A 249 -5.37 31.94 30.27
C ASN A 249 -5.53 33.45 30.03
N ASP A 250 -6.64 34.04 30.48
CA ASP A 250 -6.97 35.45 30.16
C ASP A 250 -6.83 36.40 31.36
N TRP A 251 -6.58 35.90 32.59
CA TRP A 251 -6.46 36.68 33.84
C TRP A 251 -7.64 37.65 34.10
N GLU A 252 -8.74 37.49 33.36
CA GLU A 252 -9.97 38.24 33.55
C GLU A 252 -10.83 37.53 34.58
N THR A 253 -11.19 38.23 35.66
CA THR A 253 -12.19 37.74 36.63
C THR A 253 -13.57 38.22 36.17
N PRO A 254 -14.55 37.34 35.90
CA PRO A 254 -15.94 37.72 35.81
C PRO A 254 -16.37 38.41 37.10
N ALA A 255 -17.34 39.33 37.02
CA ALA A 255 -17.84 40.06 38.18
C ALA A 255 -18.23 39.09 39.31
N ALA A 256 -17.64 39.29 40.50
CA ALA A 256 -17.92 38.51 41.69
C ALA A 256 -19.42 38.50 41.98
N LEU A 257 -20.03 37.32 42.10
CA LEU A 257 -21.37 37.23 42.66
C LEU A 257 -21.23 37.36 44.19
N THR A 258 -21.59 38.53 44.71
CA THR A 258 -21.64 38.78 46.15
C THR A 258 -22.99 38.35 46.70
N THR A 259 -22.97 37.32 47.53
CA THR A 259 -24.15 36.89 48.29
C THR A 259 -24.01 37.39 49.72
N LYS A 260 -25.06 38.04 50.21
CA LYS A 260 -25.12 38.62 51.55
C LYS A 260 -25.80 37.62 52.48
N TYR A 261 -25.15 37.24 53.56
CA TYR A 261 -25.72 36.35 54.57
C TYR A 261 -25.92 37.08 55.89
N ASP A 262 -27.13 37.00 56.43
CA ASP A 262 -27.49 37.67 57.68
C ASP A 262 -27.10 36.86 58.95
N ASN A 263 -26.60 35.63 58.80
CA ASN A 263 -26.06 34.83 59.91
C ASN A 263 -25.07 33.74 59.46
N PHE A 264 -24.17 33.36 60.38
CA PHE A 264 -23.14 32.34 60.19
C PHE A 264 -23.77 30.93 60.07
N LEU A 265 -23.58 30.31 58.90
CA LEU A 265 -23.89 28.92 58.52
C LEU A 265 -25.37 28.59 58.22
N ALA A 266 -25.67 28.31 56.94
CA ALA A 266 -26.21 27.00 56.50
C ALA A 266 -26.64 27.01 55.01
N GLU A 267 -26.13 26.01 54.29
CA GLU A 267 -26.81 25.18 53.27
C GLU A 267 -27.77 25.85 52.28
N GLU A 268 -27.27 26.19 51.08
CA GLU A 268 -28.05 26.08 49.84
C GLU A 268 -27.10 25.95 48.64
N GLU A 269 -26.55 24.75 48.44
CA GLU A 269 -25.41 24.53 47.51
C GLU A 269 -25.83 24.15 46.08
N LYS A 270 -27.07 23.69 45.84
CA LYS A 270 -27.47 23.11 44.53
C LYS A 270 -28.34 23.99 43.62
N ALA A 271 -29.05 24.98 44.16
CA ALA A 271 -29.92 25.85 43.35
C ALA A 271 -29.16 27.07 42.79
N THR A 272 -28.10 27.48 43.47
CA THR A 272 -27.21 28.61 43.16
C THR A 272 -26.28 28.28 42.00
N GLU A 273 -25.73 27.07 41.91
CA GLU A 273 -24.77 26.65 40.88
C GLU A 273 -25.31 26.80 39.44
N LYS A 274 -26.57 26.40 39.18
CA LYS A 274 -27.22 26.58 37.86
C LYS A 274 -27.59 28.03 37.54
N ARG A 275 -27.73 28.88 38.56
CA ARG A 275 -27.97 30.33 38.38
C ARG A 275 -26.65 31.06 38.10
N LEU A 276 -25.57 30.62 38.76
CA LEU A 276 -24.19 31.12 38.66
C LEU A 276 -23.62 30.97 37.24
N GLU A 277 -23.77 29.82 36.58
CA GLU A 277 -23.32 29.63 35.18
C GLU A 277 -23.99 30.59 34.19
N LYS A 278 -25.26 30.94 34.45
CA LYS A 278 -26.08 31.73 33.54
C LYS A 278 -25.84 33.24 33.68
N GLU A 279 -25.48 33.72 34.87
CA GLU A 279 -25.20 35.14 35.13
C GLU A 279 -23.72 35.53 34.93
N ALA A 280 -22.78 34.61 35.15
CA ALA A 280 -21.35 34.85 34.84
C ALA A 280 -21.10 35.21 33.36
N ARG A 281 -21.98 34.76 32.45
CA ARG A 281 -21.92 35.14 31.02
C ARG A 281 -22.34 36.59 30.72
N ARG A 282 -22.87 37.35 31.68
CA ARG A 282 -23.47 38.68 31.40
C ARG A 282 -22.64 39.88 31.85
N THR A 283 -21.57 39.72 32.64
CA THR A 283 -20.82 40.87 33.14
C THR A 283 -19.33 40.56 33.34
N GLN A 284 -18.48 41.06 32.44
CA GLN A 284 -17.02 41.04 32.56
C GLN A 284 -16.52 42.32 33.24
N LEU A 285 -15.65 42.19 34.23
CA LEU A 285 -14.95 43.31 34.87
C LEU A 285 -13.47 43.22 34.49
N LYS A 286 -12.96 44.21 33.77
CA LYS A 286 -11.53 44.28 33.45
C LYS A 286 -10.74 44.64 34.71
N CYS A 287 -9.87 43.75 35.18
CA CYS A 287 -8.92 44.00 36.25
C CYS A 287 -7.79 44.93 35.78
N CYS A 288 -8.11 46.18 35.47
CA CYS A 288 -7.12 47.22 35.25
C CYS A 288 -7.19 48.20 36.42
N GLY A 289 -6.35 47.98 37.45
CA GLY A 289 -6.04 49.04 38.43
C GLY A 289 -5.89 48.65 39.90
N ASN A 290 -6.20 47.42 40.34
CA ASN A 290 -6.12 47.06 41.76
C ASN A 290 -5.00 46.06 42.06
N ILE A 291 -3.80 46.59 42.37
CA ILE A 291 -2.55 45.84 42.58
C ILE A 291 -2.69 44.77 43.68
N THR A 292 -3.44 45.06 44.74
CA THR A 292 -3.62 44.14 45.87
C THR A 292 -4.38 42.87 45.46
N LEU A 293 -5.37 42.99 44.59
CA LEU A 293 -6.15 41.84 44.10
C LEU A 293 -5.28 40.95 43.20
N ALA A 294 -4.46 41.56 42.35
CA ALA A 294 -3.52 40.85 41.48
C ALA A 294 -2.46 40.07 42.29
N ILE A 295 -1.93 40.64 43.38
CA ILE A 295 -0.96 39.97 44.25
C ILE A 295 -1.58 38.75 44.95
N ILE A 296 -2.81 38.86 45.43
CA ILE A 296 -3.52 37.73 46.07
C ILE A 296 -3.79 36.61 45.05
N LEU A 297 -4.21 36.96 43.83
CA LEU A 297 -4.42 36.01 42.74
C LEU A 297 -3.12 35.26 42.38
N ILE A 298 -2.00 35.96 42.27
CA ILE A 298 -0.69 35.34 42.00
C ILE A 298 -0.29 34.38 43.14
N ALA A 299 -0.53 34.76 44.40
CA ALA A 299 -0.20 33.91 45.55
C ALA A 299 -1.08 32.64 45.62
N VAL A 300 -2.38 32.76 45.32
CA VAL A 300 -3.30 31.61 45.29
C VAL A 300 -2.98 30.67 44.13
N CYS A 301 -2.78 31.21 42.92
CA CYS A 301 -2.40 30.40 41.75
C CYS A 301 -1.03 29.73 41.94
N GLY A 302 -0.04 30.46 42.50
CA GLY A 302 1.28 29.92 42.80
C GLY A 302 1.27 28.83 43.87
N GLY A 303 0.45 28.99 44.92
CA GLY A 303 0.28 27.98 45.97
C GLY A 303 -0.43 26.70 45.48
N LEU A 304 -1.45 26.82 44.63
CA LEU A 304 -2.17 25.68 44.05
C LEU A 304 -1.33 24.91 43.02
N LEU A 305 -0.56 25.60 42.18
CA LEU A 305 0.38 24.97 41.24
C LEU A 305 1.48 24.20 41.97
N ALA A 306 1.97 24.73 43.10
CA ALA A 306 2.93 24.02 43.94
C ALA A 306 2.34 22.74 44.56
N LEU A 307 1.10 22.79 45.04
CA LEU A 307 0.39 21.64 45.61
C LEU A 307 0.11 20.53 44.59
N LEU A 308 -0.26 20.90 43.36
CA LEU A 308 -0.48 19.96 42.25
C LEU A 308 0.83 19.33 41.74
N SER A 309 1.98 19.98 41.91
CA SER A 309 3.29 19.42 41.55
C SER A 309 3.84 18.41 42.56
N THR A 310 3.23 18.33 43.75
CA THR A 310 3.62 17.42 44.84
C THR A 310 2.67 16.22 45.04
N LEU A 311 1.58 16.17 44.27
CA LEU A 311 0.63 15.04 44.18
C LEU A 311 0.91 14.23 42.91
#